data_AF-A0A0N6WJJ8-F1
#
_entry.id   AF-A0A0N6WJJ8-F1
#
_cell.length_a   1.000
_cell.length_b   1.000
_cell.length_c   1.000
_cell.angle_alpha   90.00
_cell.angle_beta   90.00
_cell.angle_gamma   90.00
#
_symmetry.space_group_name_H-M   'P 1'
#
loop_
_entity.id
_entity.type
_entity.pdbx_description
1 polymer ?
#
loop_
_entity_poly.entity_id
_entity_poly.type
_entity_poly.pdbx_seq_one_letter_code
_entity_poly.pdbx_strand_id
1 'polypeptide(L)'
;YEAVGSKYYRMPTGKCPVMGKVISLASGADFLEPISADNPRYRGLAFPETVIKHTGALAGALTSAGNIHGNLSPVSAADLRKWGYKGNAVSNCAEYASNVVPGSDKRTKYRYPFVYDGKEEMCYILYSPMQYNQGGRYCDEDGSTKEGPSSLLCMKPYKSDTDAHLYYGSARIDPKWDVNCPMKPIKDAIFGTWVAGACVAIESAFEEYVNSAEECAAILFENSAADIDIDLDSERYNEISELYSGLKNLQLKQIAFSLFAPMAKSAASATLSKGVGMNWANYESESGVCRILNETPTCLIINAGSLAMTALGSPLESDAINFPCHIDTLGYVEPRKRGVKDNGDSS
;
A
#
# COMPACT_ATOMS: atom_id res chain seq x y z
N TYR A 1 10.73 8.11 9.69
CA TYR A 1 11.97 7.41 10.07
C TYR A 1 11.86 6.96 11.50
N GLU A 2 12.40 5.80 11.82
CA GLU A 2 12.52 5.33 13.21
C GLU A 2 13.92 4.73 13.42
N ALA A 3 14.51 4.97 14.58
CA ALA A 3 15.82 4.43 14.94
C ALA A 3 15.69 2.97 15.39
N VAL A 4 16.54 2.08 14.90
CA VAL A 4 16.67 0.69 15.37
C VAL A 4 18.17 0.45 15.60
N GLY A 5 18.59 0.40 16.87
CA GLY A 5 20.01 0.40 17.21
C GLY A 5 20.68 1.72 16.80
N SER A 6 21.74 1.65 15.98
CA SER A 6 22.49 2.83 15.51
C SER A 6 22.03 3.35 14.14
N LYS A 7 21.05 2.71 13.51
CA LYS A 7 20.59 3.02 12.15
C LYS A 7 19.18 3.60 12.15
N TYR A 8 18.85 4.38 11.13
CA TYR A 8 17.52 4.96 10.91
C TYR A 8 16.87 4.33 9.67
N TYR A 9 15.62 3.94 9.82
CA TYR A 9 14.90 3.20 8.79
C TYR A 9 13.58 3.86 8.40
N ARG A 10 13.17 3.64 7.15
CA ARG A 10 11.85 4.01 6.64
C ARG A 10 10.86 2.90 6.96
N MET A 11 9.60 3.27 7.18
CA MET A 11 8.50 2.33 7.35
C MET A 11 7.22 2.97 6.84
N PRO A 12 6.22 2.16 6.42
CA PRO A 12 4.90 2.67 6.10
C PRO A 12 4.26 3.38 7.31
N THR A 13 3.57 4.49 7.06
CA THR A 13 2.88 5.27 8.10
C THR A 13 1.49 5.76 7.69
N GLY A 14 1.00 5.36 6.52
CA GLY A 14 -0.35 5.67 6.04
C GLY A 14 -1.41 5.19 7.02
N LYS A 15 -2.45 6.01 7.20
CA LYS A 15 -3.55 5.76 8.17
C LYS A 15 -4.73 4.99 7.56
N CYS A 16 -4.76 4.86 6.23
CA CYS A 16 -5.78 4.09 5.52
C CYS A 16 -5.15 2.81 4.97
N PRO A 17 -5.85 1.67 5.01
CA PRO A 17 -5.42 0.48 4.30
C PRO A 17 -5.55 0.71 2.79
N VAL A 18 -4.79 -0.05 2.02
CA VAL A 18 -4.83 -0.03 0.55
C VAL A 18 -5.36 -1.37 0.08
N MET A 19 -6.60 -1.39 -0.42
CA MET A 19 -7.23 -2.60 -0.95
C MET A 19 -6.58 -3.01 -2.28
N GLY A 20 -6.49 -4.32 -2.55
CA GLY A 20 -5.92 -4.83 -3.80
C GLY A 20 -4.44 -4.55 -4.01
N LYS A 21 -3.73 -3.95 -3.05
CA LYS A 21 -2.30 -3.70 -3.19
C LYS A 21 -1.52 -4.98 -2.93
N VAL A 22 -0.74 -5.38 -3.91
CA VAL A 22 0.23 -6.48 -3.79
C VAL A 22 1.60 -6.03 -4.24
N ILE A 23 2.63 -6.82 -3.93
CA ILE A 23 4.00 -6.56 -4.36
C ILE A 23 4.38 -7.62 -5.39
N SER A 24 4.50 -7.22 -6.66
CA SER A 24 4.99 -8.10 -7.70
C SER A 24 6.48 -8.33 -7.51
N LEU A 25 6.90 -9.59 -7.45
CA LEU A 25 8.29 -10.00 -7.35
C LEU A 25 8.75 -10.56 -8.70
N ALA A 26 9.93 -10.19 -9.18
CA ALA A 26 10.44 -10.73 -10.45
C ALA A 26 10.72 -12.25 -10.39
N SER A 27 10.85 -12.81 -9.18
CA SER A 27 10.91 -14.26 -8.96
C SER A 27 9.63 -15.00 -9.37
N GLY A 28 8.49 -14.30 -9.45
CA GLY A 28 7.15 -14.86 -9.61
C GLY A 28 6.59 -15.50 -8.34
N ALA A 29 7.28 -15.38 -7.20
CA ALA A 29 6.76 -15.83 -5.91
C ALA A 29 5.60 -14.95 -5.45
N ASP A 30 4.67 -15.53 -4.68
CA ASP A 30 3.74 -14.74 -3.89
C ASP A 30 4.51 -14.00 -2.79
N PHE A 31 4.26 -12.71 -2.65
CA PHE A 31 4.90 -11.87 -1.65
C PHE A 31 4.45 -12.18 -0.21
N LEU A 32 3.34 -12.89 -0.04
CA LEU A 32 2.89 -13.40 1.26
C LEU A 32 3.63 -14.67 1.71
N GLU A 33 4.47 -15.25 0.85
CA GLU A 33 5.35 -16.34 1.25
C GLU A 33 6.43 -15.86 2.24
N PRO A 34 6.87 -16.72 3.18
CA PRO A 34 7.94 -16.39 4.11
C PRO A 34 9.23 -16.03 3.36
N ILE A 35 9.91 -14.98 3.82
CA ILE A 35 11.20 -14.58 3.26
C ILE A 35 12.31 -15.62 3.43
N SER A 36 12.11 -16.56 4.37
CA SER A 36 13.03 -17.65 4.67
C SER A 36 12.67 -18.97 3.98
N ALA A 37 11.75 -18.98 3.00
CA ALA A 37 11.42 -20.19 2.27
C ALA A 37 12.70 -20.89 1.75
N ASP A 38 12.77 -22.22 1.96
CA ASP A 38 13.97 -23.01 1.67
C ASP A 38 14.38 -22.87 0.21
N ASN A 39 13.40 -22.97 -0.69
CA ASN A 39 13.61 -22.72 -2.11
C ASN A 39 13.58 -21.20 -2.38
N PRO A 40 14.69 -20.61 -2.87
CA PRO A 40 14.75 -19.18 -3.19
C PRO A 40 13.66 -18.68 -4.14
N ARG A 41 13.13 -19.56 -5.00
CA ARG A 41 12.06 -19.23 -5.95
C ARG A 41 10.70 -18.97 -5.28
N TYR A 42 10.51 -19.42 -4.05
CA TYR A 42 9.27 -19.22 -3.28
C TYR A 42 9.47 -18.26 -2.11
N ARG A 43 10.59 -17.52 -2.06
CA ARG A 43 10.76 -16.51 -1.02
C ARG A 43 9.92 -15.30 -1.34
N GLY A 44 9.05 -14.91 -0.41
CA GLY A 44 8.29 -13.67 -0.44
C GLY A 44 8.84 -12.64 0.55
N LEU A 45 7.94 -11.83 1.10
CA LEU A 45 8.24 -10.75 2.04
C LEU A 45 7.67 -11.00 3.43
N ALA A 46 6.88 -12.05 3.64
CA ALA A 46 6.27 -12.33 4.93
C ALA A 46 7.30 -12.77 5.98
N PHE A 47 6.89 -12.68 7.24
CA PHE A 47 7.69 -13.12 8.37
C PHE A 47 8.12 -14.58 8.22
N PRO A 48 9.37 -14.91 8.59
CA PRO A 48 9.81 -16.29 8.68
C PRO A 48 9.00 -17.04 9.74
N GLU A 49 8.90 -18.37 9.58
CA GLU A 49 8.30 -19.24 10.60
C GLU A 49 9.06 -19.07 11.93
N THR A 50 8.42 -18.42 12.89
CA THR A 50 9.02 -18.02 14.16
C THR A 50 8.06 -18.30 15.31
N VAL A 51 8.54 -19.05 16.29
CA VAL A 51 7.78 -19.34 17.50
C VAL A 51 7.78 -18.11 18.41
N ILE A 52 6.60 -17.70 18.86
CA ILE A 52 6.42 -16.56 19.77
C ILE A 52 7.11 -16.84 21.12
N LYS A 53 8.11 -16.02 21.49
CA LYS A 53 8.66 -15.98 22.86
C LYS A 53 8.00 -14.84 23.64
N HIS A 54 7.08 -15.16 24.54
CA HIS A 54 6.46 -14.17 25.42
C HIS A 54 7.50 -13.53 26.36
N THR A 55 7.68 -12.20 26.29
CA THR A 55 8.31 -11.41 27.35
C THR A 55 7.24 -10.54 28.00
N GLY A 56 6.84 -10.89 29.22
CA GLY A 56 5.64 -10.37 29.88
C GLY A 56 5.67 -8.89 30.27
N ALA A 57 4.51 -8.25 30.10
CA ALA A 57 3.98 -7.11 30.87
C ALA A 57 2.43 -7.06 30.85
N LEU A 58 1.78 -7.78 29.92
CA LEU A 58 0.32 -8.04 29.89
C LEU A 58 -0.11 -9.28 30.70
N ALA A 59 0.76 -9.80 31.56
CA ALA A 59 0.51 -11.00 32.37
C ALA A 59 -0.66 -10.87 33.36
N GLY A 60 -1.21 -9.67 33.56
CA GLY A 60 -2.35 -9.43 34.45
C GLY A 60 -3.72 -9.85 33.90
N ALA A 61 -3.87 -10.02 32.58
CA ALA A 61 -5.17 -10.34 31.95
C ALA A 61 -5.24 -11.73 31.28
N LEU A 62 -4.13 -12.48 31.27
CA LEU A 62 -3.99 -13.75 30.56
C LEU A 62 -3.58 -14.91 31.48
N THR A 63 -3.94 -14.86 32.77
CA THR A 63 -3.62 -15.90 33.77
C THR A 63 -4.33 -17.25 33.55
N SER A 64 -5.01 -17.44 32.40
CA SER A 64 -5.68 -18.71 32.05
C SER A 64 -5.36 -19.23 30.65
N ALA A 65 -4.53 -18.52 29.87
CA ALA A 65 -4.07 -19.02 28.57
C ALA A 65 -2.69 -19.69 28.75
N GLY A 66 -2.69 -21.01 28.89
CA GLY A 66 -1.46 -21.81 28.77
C GLY A 66 -0.73 -21.48 27.47
N ASN A 67 0.61 -21.64 27.49
CA ASN A 67 1.53 -21.51 26.36
C ASN A 67 0.85 -21.41 24.99
N ILE A 68 0.74 -20.20 24.43
CA ILE A 68 0.27 -20.02 23.05
C ILE A 68 1.39 -20.57 22.16
N HIS A 69 1.28 -21.84 21.80
CA HIS A 69 2.06 -22.45 20.74
C HIS A 69 1.52 -21.91 19.42
N GLY A 70 2.18 -20.92 18.83
CA GLY A 70 1.76 -20.31 17.58
C GLY A 70 2.92 -19.65 16.84
N ASN A 71 2.81 -19.63 15.51
CA ASN A 71 3.68 -18.85 14.65
C ASN A 71 3.33 -17.36 14.79
N LEU A 72 4.31 -16.46 14.70
CA LEU A 72 4.06 -15.02 14.77
C LEU A 72 3.30 -14.49 13.53
N SER A 73 3.44 -15.14 12.39
CA SER A 73 2.71 -14.80 11.17
C SER A 73 2.74 -15.97 10.19
N PRO A 74 1.65 -16.25 9.46
CA PRO A 74 0.37 -15.55 9.54
C PRO A 74 -0.46 -15.99 10.77
N VAL A 75 -1.44 -15.17 11.15
CA VAL A 75 -2.38 -15.45 12.25
C VAL A 75 -3.81 -15.23 11.79
N SER A 76 -4.74 -16.08 12.22
CA SER A 76 -6.15 -15.94 11.80
C SER A 76 -6.85 -14.79 12.52
N ALA A 77 -7.86 -14.19 11.88
CA ALA A 77 -8.73 -13.20 12.51
C ALA A 77 -9.41 -13.77 13.78
N ALA A 78 -9.72 -15.07 13.78
CA ALA A 78 -10.28 -15.76 14.94
C ALA A 78 -9.29 -15.80 16.12
N ASP A 79 -8.00 -16.06 15.87
CA ASP A 79 -6.99 -16.08 16.93
C ASP A 79 -6.72 -14.68 17.49
N LEU A 80 -6.68 -13.65 16.64
CA LEU A 80 -6.62 -12.26 17.11
C LEU A 80 -7.80 -11.93 18.05
N ARG A 81 -9.02 -12.35 17.70
CA ARG A 81 -10.18 -12.17 18.59
C ARG A 81 -10.01 -12.92 19.92
N LYS A 82 -9.52 -14.17 19.90
CA LYS A 82 -9.24 -14.95 21.12
C LYS A 82 -8.18 -14.28 22.01
N TRP A 83 -7.23 -13.57 21.41
CA TRP A 83 -6.19 -12.83 22.13
C TRP A 83 -6.66 -11.48 22.69
N GLY A 84 -7.92 -11.10 22.46
CA GLY A 84 -8.57 -9.93 23.07
C GLY A 84 -8.59 -8.68 22.20
N TYR A 85 -8.22 -8.77 20.92
CA TYR A 85 -8.38 -7.68 19.95
C TYR A 85 -9.86 -7.45 19.64
N LYS A 86 -10.30 -6.17 19.61
CA LYS A 86 -11.74 -5.80 19.60
C LYS A 86 -12.18 -4.97 18.40
N GLY A 87 -11.26 -4.54 17.54
CA GLY A 87 -11.57 -3.81 16.31
C GLY A 87 -12.12 -4.71 15.21
N ASN A 88 -12.34 -4.14 14.03
CA ASN A 88 -12.57 -4.92 12.81
C ASN A 88 -11.29 -5.68 12.42
N ALA A 89 -11.40 -6.65 11.51
CA ALA A 89 -10.30 -7.58 11.23
C ALA A 89 -9.01 -6.89 10.74
N VAL A 90 -9.13 -5.89 9.88
CA VAL A 90 -8.00 -5.08 9.40
C VAL A 90 -7.38 -4.26 10.54
N SER A 91 -8.19 -3.62 11.38
CA SER A 91 -7.71 -2.88 12.55
C SER A 91 -7.02 -3.79 13.57
N ASN A 92 -7.53 -5.01 13.79
CA ASN A 92 -6.91 -5.99 14.67
C ASN A 92 -5.56 -6.44 14.11
N CYS A 93 -5.46 -6.67 12.80
CA CYS A 93 -4.20 -7.01 12.15
C CYS A 93 -3.18 -5.85 12.26
N ALA A 94 -3.63 -4.60 12.07
CA ALA A 94 -2.80 -3.42 12.26
C ALA A 94 -2.31 -3.27 13.71
N GLU A 95 -3.19 -3.44 14.70
CA GLU A 95 -2.84 -3.40 16.12
C GLU A 95 -1.88 -4.54 16.49
N TYR A 96 -2.09 -5.74 15.94
CA TYR A 96 -1.18 -6.87 16.09
C TYR A 96 0.21 -6.55 15.54
N ALA A 97 0.30 -6.04 14.30
CA ALA A 97 1.55 -5.58 13.70
C ALA A 97 2.24 -4.48 14.54
N SER A 98 1.45 -3.60 15.17
CA SER A 98 1.95 -2.55 16.08
C SER A 98 2.55 -3.10 17.39
N ASN A 99 2.22 -4.34 17.77
CA ASN A 99 2.79 -5.01 18.94
C ASN A 99 4.02 -5.86 18.59
N VAL A 100 4.28 -6.12 17.30
CA VAL A 100 5.48 -6.80 16.84
C VAL A 100 6.66 -5.81 16.80
N VAL A 101 7.62 -6.02 17.70
CA VAL A 101 8.81 -5.17 17.83
C VAL A 101 10.06 -5.91 17.34
N PRO A 102 10.95 -5.26 16.58
CA PRO A 102 12.23 -5.85 16.19
C PRO A 102 13.04 -6.37 17.39
N GLY A 103 13.50 -7.62 17.32
CA GLY A 103 14.26 -8.25 18.41
C GLY A 103 15.61 -7.58 18.71
N SER A 104 16.16 -6.84 17.74
CA SER A 104 17.44 -6.11 17.86
C SER A 104 17.35 -4.87 18.75
N ASP A 105 16.18 -4.24 18.86
CA ASP A 105 15.97 -3.05 19.68
C ASP A 105 14.51 -2.97 20.14
N LYS A 106 14.25 -3.37 21.39
CA LYS A 106 12.90 -3.38 21.97
C LYS A 106 12.33 -1.98 22.24
N ARG A 107 13.16 -0.93 22.22
CA ARG A 107 12.73 0.45 22.51
C ARG A 107 12.42 1.24 21.23
N THR A 108 12.65 0.66 20.07
CA THR A 108 12.34 1.30 18.80
C THR A 108 10.84 1.55 18.65
N LYS A 109 10.51 2.64 17.95
CA LYS A 109 9.17 2.92 17.45
C LYS A 109 8.91 2.34 16.06
N TYR A 110 9.91 1.68 15.46
CA TYR A 110 9.76 0.96 14.20
C TYR A 110 8.72 -0.14 14.33
N ARG A 111 7.82 -0.25 13.34
CA ARG A 111 6.84 -1.33 13.25
C ARG A 111 6.78 -1.86 11.83
N TYR A 112 6.55 -3.17 11.73
CA TYR A 112 6.39 -3.88 10.47
C TYR A 112 5.05 -3.51 9.80
N PRO A 113 4.98 -3.48 8.46
CA PRO A 113 3.70 -3.44 7.77
C PRO A 113 2.99 -4.78 7.85
N PHE A 114 1.72 -4.77 7.47
CA PHE A 114 0.90 -5.96 7.43
C PHE A 114 0.13 -6.06 6.11
N VAL A 115 -0.32 -7.28 5.81
CA VAL A 115 -1.39 -7.54 4.85
C VAL A 115 -2.46 -8.35 5.54
N TYR A 116 -3.71 -7.91 5.44
CA TYR A 116 -4.85 -8.72 5.84
C TYR A 116 -5.52 -9.28 4.60
N ASP A 117 -5.66 -10.60 4.56
CA ASP A 117 -6.43 -11.32 3.55
C ASP A 117 -7.88 -11.43 4.03
N GLY A 118 -8.78 -10.69 3.38
CA GLY A 118 -10.20 -10.69 3.71
C GLY A 118 -10.95 -11.95 3.26
N LYS A 119 -10.38 -12.74 2.36
CA LYS A 119 -10.98 -13.97 1.84
C LYS A 119 -10.64 -15.16 2.73
N GLU A 120 -9.37 -15.32 3.09
CA GLU A 120 -8.89 -16.39 3.98
C GLU A 120 -8.96 -16.01 5.47
N GLU A 121 -9.30 -14.75 5.76
CA GLU A 121 -9.33 -14.17 7.12
C GLU A 121 -7.98 -14.27 7.86
N MET A 122 -6.88 -14.08 7.14
CA MET A 122 -5.51 -14.23 7.65
C MET A 122 -4.77 -12.89 7.71
N CYS A 123 -4.04 -12.67 8.80
CA CYS A 123 -3.18 -11.51 9.03
C CYS A 123 -1.71 -11.91 8.84
N TYR A 124 -1.05 -11.28 7.87
CA TYR A 124 0.35 -11.47 7.55
C TYR A 124 1.15 -10.27 8.01
N ILE A 125 2.23 -10.50 8.75
CA ILE A 125 3.23 -9.48 9.06
C ILE A 125 4.34 -9.58 8.02
N LEU A 126 4.65 -8.46 7.37
CA LEU A 126 5.73 -8.41 6.40
C LEU A 126 7.05 -8.16 7.12
N TYR A 127 8.05 -8.98 6.85
CA TYR A 127 9.38 -8.84 7.43
C TYR A 127 10.15 -7.64 6.87
N SER A 128 9.78 -7.18 5.68
CA SER A 128 10.40 -6.05 4.98
C SER A 128 9.38 -4.94 4.68
N PRO A 129 9.74 -3.65 4.87
CA PRO A 129 8.95 -2.52 4.43
C PRO A 129 9.17 -2.14 2.95
N MET A 130 10.09 -2.84 2.26
CA MET A 130 10.39 -2.59 0.84
C MET A 130 9.16 -2.87 -0.01
N GLN A 131 8.88 -1.96 -0.94
CA GLN A 131 7.71 -2.04 -1.83
C GLN A 131 8.09 -1.84 -3.29
N TYR A 132 9.18 -1.13 -3.56
CA TYR A 132 9.65 -0.83 -4.90
C TYR A 132 11.18 -0.92 -4.93
N ASN A 133 11.70 -1.63 -5.92
CA ASN A 133 13.09 -1.60 -6.33
C ASN A 133 13.17 -2.11 -7.78
N GLN A 134 13.55 -1.22 -8.69
CA GLN A 134 13.64 -1.47 -10.14
C GLN A 134 15.04 -1.20 -10.70
N GLY A 135 16.08 -1.19 -9.86
CA GLY A 135 17.44 -0.89 -10.32
C GLY A 135 17.99 -2.00 -11.22
N GLY A 136 18.61 -1.65 -12.35
CA GLY A 136 19.11 -2.60 -13.35
C GLY A 136 20.17 -3.59 -12.84
N ARG A 137 20.80 -3.29 -11.68
CA ARG A 137 21.68 -4.22 -10.96
C ARG A 137 20.96 -5.43 -10.35
N TYR A 138 19.65 -5.31 -10.12
CA TYR A 138 18.83 -6.32 -9.43
C TYR A 138 17.65 -6.77 -10.28
N CYS A 139 17.23 -5.96 -11.26
CA CYS A 139 16.21 -6.26 -12.24
C CYS A 139 16.90 -6.53 -13.59
N ASP A 140 17.20 -7.80 -13.86
CA ASP A 140 17.73 -8.20 -15.17
C ASP A 140 16.58 -8.22 -16.19
N GLU A 141 16.69 -7.40 -17.25
CA GLU A 141 15.69 -7.32 -18.33
C GLU A 141 15.62 -8.59 -19.20
N ASP A 142 16.60 -9.48 -19.09
CA ASP A 142 16.76 -10.64 -19.99
C ASP A 142 15.98 -11.90 -19.55
N GLY A 143 15.25 -11.83 -18.43
CA GLY A 143 14.47 -12.95 -17.91
C GLY A 143 15.34 -14.17 -17.54
N SER A 144 16.66 -14.00 -17.43
CA SER A 144 17.56 -15.08 -17.03
C SER A 144 17.36 -15.36 -15.54
N THR A 145 16.53 -16.35 -15.27
CA THR A 145 16.30 -17.01 -13.97
C THR A 145 17.56 -17.62 -13.34
N LYS A 146 18.76 -17.29 -13.84
CA LYS A 146 19.95 -18.12 -13.66
C LYS A 146 20.82 -17.79 -12.46
N GLU A 147 20.73 -16.65 -11.79
CA GLU A 147 21.51 -16.44 -10.57
C GLU A 147 20.79 -15.69 -9.44
N GLY A 148 20.09 -16.46 -8.60
CA GLY A 148 20.09 -16.22 -7.15
C GLY A 148 19.15 -15.13 -6.60
N PRO A 149 19.30 -14.78 -5.29
CA PRO A 149 18.42 -13.89 -4.52
C PRO A 149 18.25 -12.44 -5.03
N SER A 150 18.68 -12.12 -6.26
CA SER A 150 18.47 -10.83 -6.93
C SER A 150 17.01 -10.62 -7.36
N SER A 151 16.31 -11.67 -7.79
CA SER A 151 14.93 -11.57 -8.31
C SER A 151 13.88 -11.22 -7.25
N LEU A 152 14.10 -11.58 -5.97
CA LEU A 152 13.27 -11.12 -4.86
C LEU A 152 13.40 -9.60 -4.66
N LEU A 153 14.59 -9.06 -4.93
CA LEU A 153 14.88 -7.65 -4.72
C LEU A 153 14.33 -6.80 -5.85
N CYS A 154 14.08 -7.37 -7.03
CA CYS A 154 13.33 -6.69 -8.08
C CYS A 154 11.83 -6.78 -7.79
N MET A 155 11.25 -5.65 -7.39
CA MET A 155 9.86 -5.60 -6.97
C MET A 155 9.19 -4.28 -7.31
N LYS A 156 7.87 -4.31 -7.51
CA LYS A 156 7.04 -3.10 -7.63
C LYS A 156 5.66 -3.36 -7.03
N PRO A 157 5.02 -2.35 -6.44
CA PRO A 157 3.65 -2.48 -6.00
C PRO A 157 2.73 -2.44 -7.23
N TYR A 158 1.63 -3.18 -7.20
CA TYR A 158 0.57 -3.06 -8.20
C TYR A 158 -0.82 -3.22 -7.55
N LYS A 159 -1.86 -2.73 -8.24
CA LYS A 159 -3.26 -2.86 -7.83
C LYS A 159 -3.90 -4.04 -8.57
N SER A 160 -4.31 -5.05 -7.81
CA SER A 160 -4.87 -6.31 -8.30
C SER A 160 -6.37 -6.36 -8.12
N ASP A 161 -7.06 -6.76 -9.18
CA ASP A 161 -8.47 -7.14 -9.17
C ASP A 161 -8.68 -8.52 -8.52
N THR A 162 -7.85 -9.50 -8.86
CA THR A 162 -7.93 -10.85 -8.26
C THR A 162 -7.66 -10.83 -6.77
N ASP A 163 -6.75 -9.97 -6.33
CA ASP A 163 -6.36 -9.80 -4.94
C ASP A 163 -7.01 -8.59 -4.28
N ALA A 164 -8.13 -8.09 -4.82
CA ALA A 164 -8.89 -6.95 -4.27
C ALA A 164 -9.28 -7.13 -2.79
N HIS A 165 -9.35 -8.38 -2.34
CA HIS A 165 -9.62 -8.80 -0.96
C HIS A 165 -8.42 -8.62 0.00
N LEU A 166 -7.24 -8.28 -0.50
CA LEU A 166 -6.04 -7.99 0.31
C LEU A 166 -6.01 -6.53 0.74
N TYR A 167 -5.65 -6.30 2.00
CA TYR A 167 -5.51 -4.97 2.60
C TYR A 167 -4.07 -4.77 3.05
N TYR A 168 -3.28 -4.04 2.26
CA TYR A 168 -1.94 -3.62 2.66
C TYR A 168 -2.01 -2.42 3.61
N GLY A 169 -1.32 -2.47 4.74
CA GLY A 169 -1.38 -1.41 5.74
C GLY A 169 -0.10 -1.18 6.52
N SER A 170 -0.02 -0.01 7.15
CA SER A 170 0.99 0.27 8.17
C SER A 170 0.49 -0.16 9.56
N ALA A 171 1.37 -0.26 10.54
CA ALA A 171 0.94 -0.45 11.94
C ALA A 171 0.19 0.76 12.55
N ARG A 172 -0.11 1.80 11.77
CA ARG A 172 -0.75 3.07 12.19
C ARG A 172 -2.10 3.32 11.52
N ILE A 173 -2.76 2.27 11.04
CA ILE A 173 -4.12 2.37 10.49
C ILE A 173 -5.05 3.01 11.52
N ASP A 174 -5.90 3.93 11.05
CA ASP A 174 -6.99 4.50 11.83
C ASP A 174 -7.94 3.35 12.26
N PRO A 175 -8.22 3.16 13.56
CA PRO A 175 -9.19 2.15 14.00
C PRO A 175 -10.60 2.32 13.38
N LYS A 176 -10.92 3.51 12.84
CA LYS A 176 -12.17 3.82 12.14
C LYS A 176 -11.97 4.02 10.62
N TRP A 177 -10.97 3.35 10.05
CA TRP A 177 -10.65 3.45 8.61
C TRP A 177 -11.85 3.12 7.71
N ASP A 178 -12.74 2.22 8.14
CA ASP A 178 -13.94 1.82 7.42
C ASP A 178 -14.95 2.95 7.22
N VAL A 179 -14.83 4.03 8.01
CA VAL A 179 -15.64 5.25 7.89
C VAL A 179 -14.81 6.44 7.39
N ASN A 180 -13.54 6.54 7.84
CA ASN A 180 -12.70 7.71 7.56
C ASN A 180 -11.90 7.62 6.25
N CYS A 181 -11.79 6.43 5.65
CA CYS A 181 -11.02 6.20 4.44
C CYS A 181 -11.93 5.87 3.23
N PRO A 182 -11.53 6.26 2.00
CA PRO A 182 -12.32 6.06 0.80
C PRO A 182 -12.17 4.63 0.26
N MET A 183 -12.76 3.66 0.96
CA MET A 183 -12.51 2.24 0.71
C MET A 183 -13.26 1.65 -0.47
N LYS A 184 -14.34 2.31 -0.90
CA LYS A 184 -15.22 1.82 -1.97
C LYS A 184 -15.36 2.89 -3.06
N PRO A 185 -15.36 2.50 -4.35
CA PRO A 185 -15.76 3.40 -5.42
C PRO A 185 -17.18 3.92 -5.22
N ILE A 186 -17.51 5.06 -5.82
CA ILE A 186 -18.87 5.61 -5.80
C ILE A 186 -19.43 5.52 -7.21
N LYS A 187 -20.51 4.74 -7.38
CA LYS A 187 -21.17 4.58 -8.66
C LYS A 187 -22.00 5.80 -9.02
N ASP A 188 -22.21 5.98 -10.32
CA ASP A 188 -22.94 7.08 -10.92
C ASP A 188 -22.41 8.46 -10.48
N ALA A 189 -21.08 8.57 -10.30
CA ALA A 189 -20.45 9.73 -9.67
C ALA A 189 -19.19 10.19 -10.41
N ILE A 190 -19.03 11.51 -10.47
CA ILE A 190 -17.80 12.20 -10.91
C ILE A 190 -17.31 13.07 -9.76
N PHE A 191 -16.01 13.02 -9.49
CA PHE A 191 -15.35 13.95 -8.57
C PHE A 191 -15.33 15.37 -9.12
N GLY A 192 -15.76 16.31 -8.28
CA GLY A 192 -15.80 17.73 -8.59
C GLY A 192 -15.22 18.60 -7.48
N THR A 193 -15.07 19.89 -7.81
CA THR A 193 -14.73 20.96 -6.88
C THR A 193 -15.91 21.90 -6.70
N TRP A 194 -16.21 22.25 -5.45
CA TRP A 194 -17.28 23.17 -5.12
C TRP A 194 -16.87 24.61 -5.40
N VAL A 195 -17.48 25.24 -6.41
CA VAL A 195 -17.17 26.61 -6.83
C VAL A 195 -18.46 27.37 -7.07
N ALA A 196 -18.59 28.53 -6.40
CA ALA A 196 -19.70 29.47 -6.61
C ALA A 196 -21.12 28.85 -6.52
N GLY A 197 -21.31 27.91 -5.57
CA GLY A 197 -22.62 27.29 -5.31
C GLY A 197 -22.96 26.09 -6.20
N ALA A 198 -22.00 25.58 -6.96
CA ALA A 198 -22.16 24.36 -7.75
C ALA A 198 -20.92 23.46 -7.65
N CYS A 199 -21.13 22.17 -7.91
CA CYS A 199 -20.07 21.21 -8.10
C CYS A 199 -19.63 21.19 -9.56
N VAL A 200 -18.33 21.38 -9.83
CA VAL A 200 -17.78 21.40 -11.20
C VAL A 200 -16.76 20.27 -11.33
N ALA A 201 -16.84 19.46 -12.38
CA ALA A 201 -15.91 18.36 -12.58
C ALA A 201 -14.46 18.85 -12.61
N ILE A 202 -13.57 18.07 -11.99
CA ILE A 202 -12.14 18.38 -11.94
C ILE A 202 -11.52 18.12 -13.31
N GLU A 203 -10.63 19.03 -13.74
CA GLU A 203 -9.83 18.83 -14.96
C GLU A 203 -8.85 17.66 -14.76
N SER A 204 -8.84 16.73 -15.70
CA SER A 204 -7.94 15.58 -15.67
C SER A 204 -6.49 16.02 -15.77
N ALA A 205 -5.62 15.44 -14.94
CA ALA A 205 -4.17 15.51 -15.14
C ALA A 205 -3.77 14.83 -16.46
N PHE A 206 -4.38 13.67 -16.74
CA PHE A 206 -4.35 13.00 -18.03
C PHE A 206 -5.53 12.03 -18.14
N GLU A 207 -5.79 11.55 -19.36
CA GLU A 207 -6.84 10.60 -19.68
C GLU A 207 -6.24 9.39 -20.40
N GLU A 208 -6.75 8.19 -20.12
CA GLU A 208 -6.41 6.94 -20.81
C GLU A 208 -7.68 6.18 -21.17
N TYR A 209 -7.65 5.42 -22.26
CA TYR A 209 -8.73 4.50 -22.62
C TYR A 209 -8.42 3.11 -22.09
N VAL A 210 -9.34 2.57 -21.29
CA VAL A 210 -9.20 1.28 -20.62
C VAL A 210 -10.44 0.41 -20.81
N ASN A 211 -10.27 -0.89 -20.63
CA ASN A 211 -11.35 -1.85 -20.88
C ASN A 211 -12.23 -2.09 -19.64
N SER A 212 -11.78 -1.66 -18.45
CA SER A 212 -12.51 -1.89 -17.21
C SER A 212 -12.15 -0.90 -16.11
N ALA A 213 -12.98 -0.84 -15.05
CA ALA A 213 -12.72 -0.03 -13.86
C ALA A 213 -11.43 -0.47 -13.14
N GLU A 214 -11.14 -1.76 -13.15
CA GLU A 214 -9.96 -2.37 -12.53
C GLU A 214 -8.67 -1.89 -13.18
N GLU A 215 -8.65 -1.80 -14.52
CA GLU A 215 -7.52 -1.24 -15.27
C GLU A 215 -7.33 0.25 -14.97
N CYS A 216 -8.43 1.01 -14.86
CA CYS A 216 -8.36 2.41 -14.39
C CYS A 216 -7.79 2.51 -12.97
N ALA A 217 -8.20 1.63 -12.05
CA ALA A 217 -7.70 1.60 -10.68
C ALA A 217 -6.20 1.28 -10.60
N ALA A 218 -5.69 0.43 -11.50
CA ALA A 218 -4.27 0.13 -11.62
C ALA A 218 -3.47 1.35 -12.07
N ILE A 219 -3.88 2.02 -13.15
CA ILE A 219 -3.24 3.25 -13.64
C ILE A 219 -3.28 4.33 -12.56
N LEU A 220 -4.42 4.50 -11.89
CA LEU A 220 -4.58 5.43 -10.78
C LEU A 220 -3.58 5.15 -9.66
N PHE A 221 -3.45 3.89 -9.25
CA PHE A 221 -2.54 3.50 -8.18
C PHE A 221 -1.07 3.72 -8.55
N GLU A 222 -0.65 3.43 -9.78
CA GLU A 222 0.71 3.65 -10.27
C GLU A 222 1.12 5.14 -10.24
N ASN A 223 0.17 6.05 -10.42
CA ASN A 223 0.38 7.50 -10.43
C ASN A 223 0.07 8.19 -9.09
N SER A 224 -0.27 7.41 -8.08
CA SER A 224 -0.64 7.91 -6.75
C SER A 224 0.56 8.39 -5.93
N ALA A 225 0.29 8.94 -4.74
CA ALA A 225 1.33 9.44 -3.84
C ALA A 225 2.42 8.40 -3.54
N ALA A 226 3.66 8.69 -3.93
CA ALA A 226 4.80 7.81 -3.77
C ALA A 226 5.89 8.43 -2.87
N ASP A 227 6.26 7.69 -1.82
CA ASP A 227 7.35 8.05 -0.92
C ASP A 227 8.66 7.41 -1.41
N ILE A 228 9.09 7.68 -2.64
CA ILE A 228 10.34 7.12 -3.20
C ILE A 228 11.25 8.21 -3.76
N ASP A 229 12.55 8.08 -3.48
CA ASP A 229 13.61 8.82 -4.17
C ASP A 229 14.07 7.95 -5.36
N ILE A 230 13.61 8.25 -6.58
CA ILE A 230 14.17 7.63 -7.79
C ILE A 230 15.47 8.38 -8.13
N ASP A 231 16.52 8.15 -7.33
CA ASP A 231 17.85 8.67 -7.62
C ASP A 231 18.59 7.66 -8.51
N LEU A 232 18.48 7.85 -9.82
CA LEU A 232 19.10 7.03 -10.87
C LEU A 232 20.64 6.96 -10.74
N ASP A 233 21.28 7.92 -10.07
CA ASP A 233 22.74 7.99 -9.93
C ASP A 233 23.27 7.27 -8.66
N SER A 234 22.37 6.76 -7.80
CA SER A 234 22.72 6.20 -6.50
C SER A 234 23.03 4.69 -6.48
N GLU A 235 23.47 4.11 -7.59
CA GLU A 235 23.78 2.66 -7.77
C GLU A 235 24.88 2.08 -6.84
N ARG A 236 25.37 2.85 -5.87
CA ARG A 236 26.33 2.41 -4.83
C ARG A 236 25.62 2.16 -3.49
N TYR A 237 24.74 1.17 -3.42
CA TYR A 237 24.19 0.69 -2.13
C TYR A 237 24.84 -0.62 -1.68
N ASN A 238 25.74 -0.52 -0.70
CA ASN A 238 26.36 -1.68 -0.05
C ASN A 238 25.37 -2.54 0.74
N GLU A 239 24.27 -1.97 1.25
CA GLU A 239 23.29 -2.69 2.09
C GLU A 239 22.46 -3.71 1.35
N ILE A 240 22.18 -3.49 0.06
CA ILE A 240 21.51 -4.50 -0.77
C ILE A 240 22.45 -5.70 -0.99
N SER A 241 23.76 -5.47 -1.05
CA SER A 241 24.75 -6.56 -1.08
C SER A 241 24.82 -7.31 0.26
N GLU A 242 24.65 -6.62 1.40
CA GLU A 242 24.52 -7.25 2.72
C GLU A 242 23.22 -8.07 2.82
N LEU A 243 22.12 -7.57 2.26
CA LEU A 243 20.84 -8.29 2.18
C LEU A 243 20.97 -9.55 1.33
N TYR A 244 21.55 -9.42 0.14
CA TYR A 244 21.82 -10.54 -0.75
C TYR A 244 22.71 -11.59 -0.08
N SER A 245 23.79 -11.17 0.60
CA SER A 245 24.63 -12.03 1.44
C SER A 245 23.82 -12.73 2.54
N GLY A 246 22.99 -11.98 3.25
CA GLY A 246 22.13 -12.49 4.31
C GLY A 246 21.17 -13.56 3.79
N LEU A 247 20.49 -13.30 2.66
CA LEU A 247 19.55 -14.21 2.00
C LEU A 247 20.26 -15.46 1.45
N LYS A 248 21.46 -15.30 0.89
CA LYS A 248 22.27 -16.43 0.39
C LYS A 248 22.70 -17.37 1.52
N ASN A 249 23.01 -16.81 2.69
CA ASN A 249 23.52 -17.56 3.84
C ASN A 249 22.45 -17.86 4.91
N LEU A 250 21.16 -17.53 4.65
CA LEU A 250 20.04 -17.63 5.61
C LEU A 250 20.32 -16.99 6.98
N GLN A 251 21.16 -15.96 7.03
CA GLN A 251 21.50 -15.28 8.27
C GLN A 251 20.39 -14.28 8.63
N LEU A 252 19.33 -14.75 9.29
CA LEU A 252 18.15 -13.95 9.65
C LEU A 252 18.48 -12.63 10.35
N LYS A 253 19.58 -12.58 11.12
CA LYS A 253 20.08 -11.34 11.75
C LYS A 253 20.60 -10.34 10.72
N GLN A 254 21.37 -10.77 9.72
CA GLN A 254 21.84 -9.90 8.63
C GLN A 254 20.67 -9.51 7.71
N ILE A 255 19.80 -10.46 7.38
CA ILE A 255 18.56 -10.23 6.62
C ILE A 255 17.70 -9.18 7.33
N ALA A 256 17.52 -9.27 8.66
CA ALA A 256 16.78 -8.28 9.45
C ALA A 256 17.37 -6.88 9.28
N PHE A 257 18.70 -6.72 9.44
CA PHE A 257 19.34 -5.41 9.39
C PHE A 257 19.39 -4.77 7.99
N SER A 258 19.37 -5.60 6.93
CA SER A 258 19.52 -5.16 5.54
C SER A 258 18.19 -5.08 4.76
N LEU A 259 17.12 -5.76 5.22
CA LEU A 259 15.77 -5.61 4.65
C LEU A 259 15.06 -4.32 5.00
N PHE A 260 15.55 -3.59 5.99
CA PHE A 260 15.00 -2.28 6.35
C PHE A 260 15.30 -1.17 5.32
N ALA A 261 15.68 -1.49 4.09
CA ALA A 261 16.13 -0.50 3.09
C ALA A 261 15.00 0.44 2.63
N PRO A 262 15.30 1.72 2.30
CA PRO A 262 16.61 2.35 2.21
C PRO A 262 16.95 3.18 3.47
N MET A 263 18.20 3.10 3.93
CA MET A 263 18.73 4.11 4.84
C MET A 263 18.79 5.45 4.11
N ALA A 264 18.13 6.47 4.65
CA ALA A 264 18.33 7.83 4.16
C ALA A 264 19.66 8.36 4.69
N LYS A 265 20.47 9.02 3.83
CA LYS A 265 21.70 9.72 4.23
C LYS A 265 21.45 10.78 5.31
N SER A 266 20.20 11.25 5.45
CA SER A 266 19.70 11.97 6.61
C SER A 266 18.16 12.01 6.57
N ALA A 267 17.49 12.23 7.70
CA ALA A 267 16.04 12.47 7.74
C ALA A 267 15.57 13.69 6.91
N ALA A 268 16.51 14.52 6.44
CA ALA A 268 16.25 15.72 5.65
C ALA A 268 16.31 15.52 4.13
N SER A 269 16.77 14.35 3.65
CA SER A 269 17.10 14.13 2.22
C SER A 269 16.18 13.14 1.52
N ALA A 270 14.97 12.89 2.03
CA ALA A 270 14.14 11.83 1.51
C ALA A 270 12.75 12.31 1.09
N THR A 271 12.31 11.82 -0.07
CA THR A 271 11.03 12.19 -0.66
C THR A 271 9.89 11.61 0.18
N LEU A 272 9.15 12.53 0.80
CA LEU A 272 7.89 12.26 1.49
C LEU A 272 6.79 12.99 0.72
N SER A 273 5.94 12.23 0.04
CA SER A 273 4.76 12.73 -0.66
C SER A 273 3.79 13.46 0.27
N LYS A 274 3.77 13.06 1.57
CA LYS A 274 2.76 13.49 2.54
C LYS A 274 1.33 13.20 2.07
N GLY A 275 1.17 12.17 1.23
CA GLY A 275 -0.12 11.83 0.62
C GLY A 275 -0.49 12.69 -0.60
N VAL A 276 0.41 13.56 -1.08
CA VAL A 276 0.20 14.35 -2.30
C VAL A 276 0.58 13.50 -3.52
N GLY A 277 -0.34 13.39 -4.48
CA GLY A 277 -0.18 12.62 -5.71
C GLY A 277 -1.50 12.58 -6.50
N MET A 278 -1.52 11.85 -7.61
CA MET A 278 -2.75 11.66 -8.38
C MET A 278 -3.57 10.54 -7.75
N ASN A 279 -4.37 10.89 -6.75
CA ASN A 279 -5.00 9.90 -5.85
C ASN A 279 -6.46 9.60 -6.17
N TRP A 280 -7.04 10.28 -7.17
CA TRP A 280 -8.44 10.17 -7.55
C TRP A 280 -8.59 9.95 -9.05
N ALA A 281 -9.62 9.21 -9.46
CA ALA A 281 -9.98 9.06 -10.86
C ALA A 281 -11.50 9.08 -11.06
N ASN A 282 -11.92 9.49 -12.25
CA ASN A 282 -13.27 9.29 -12.77
C ASN A 282 -13.19 8.32 -13.94
N TYR A 283 -13.83 7.16 -13.83
CA TYR A 283 -13.93 6.17 -14.89
C TYR A 283 -15.33 6.21 -15.50
N GLU A 284 -15.43 6.23 -16.83
CA GLU A 284 -16.71 6.20 -17.55
C GLU A 284 -16.86 4.85 -18.26
N SER A 285 -17.81 4.03 -17.82
CA SER A 285 -17.94 2.64 -18.25
C SER A 285 -18.37 2.50 -19.72
N GLU A 286 -19.16 3.45 -20.24
CA GLU A 286 -19.64 3.40 -21.63
C GLU A 286 -18.54 3.73 -22.66
N SER A 287 -17.68 4.70 -22.34
CA SER A 287 -16.61 5.16 -23.23
C SER A 287 -15.27 4.48 -22.98
N GLY A 288 -15.09 3.89 -21.79
CA GLY A 288 -13.82 3.35 -21.32
C GLY A 288 -12.82 4.42 -20.90
N VAL A 289 -13.21 5.69 -20.77
CA VAL A 289 -12.27 6.77 -20.43
C VAL A 289 -11.99 6.79 -18.93
N CYS A 290 -10.71 6.63 -18.57
CA CYS A 290 -10.17 6.79 -17.22
C CYS A 290 -9.49 8.16 -17.09
N ARG A 291 -10.07 9.04 -16.26
CA ARG A 291 -9.55 10.40 -16.03
C ARG A 291 -8.86 10.49 -14.69
N ILE A 292 -7.54 10.62 -14.70
CA ILE A 292 -6.73 10.72 -13.49
C ILE A 292 -6.69 12.17 -13.01
N LEU A 293 -6.86 12.40 -11.70
CA LEU A 293 -7.00 13.72 -11.10
C LEU A 293 -5.87 14.00 -10.12
N ASN A 294 -5.36 15.23 -10.13
CA ASN A 294 -4.30 15.71 -9.24
C ASN A 294 -4.79 16.73 -8.18
N GLU A 295 -6.08 17.09 -8.21
CA GLU A 295 -6.71 17.98 -7.24
C GLU A 295 -7.59 17.20 -6.26
N THR A 296 -7.68 17.68 -5.02
CA THR A 296 -8.54 17.08 -3.99
C THR A 296 -10.01 17.40 -4.25
N PRO A 297 -10.88 16.40 -4.47
CA PRO A 297 -12.31 16.62 -4.65
C PRO A 297 -12.98 17.17 -3.40
N THR A 298 -13.98 18.02 -3.60
CA THR A 298 -14.77 18.62 -2.51
C THR A 298 -16.28 18.37 -2.65
N CYS A 299 -16.72 17.81 -3.77
CA CYS A 299 -18.10 17.44 -4.03
C CYS A 299 -18.19 16.32 -5.09
N LEU A 300 -19.40 15.80 -5.31
CA LEU A 300 -19.69 14.78 -6.33
C LEU A 300 -20.76 15.31 -7.28
N ILE A 301 -20.67 14.92 -8.55
CA ILE A 301 -21.67 15.17 -9.59
C ILE A 301 -22.30 13.83 -9.94
N ILE A 302 -23.63 13.75 -9.92
CA ILE A 302 -24.33 12.56 -10.37
C ILE A 302 -24.20 12.43 -11.89
N ASN A 303 -23.73 11.29 -12.35
CA ASN A 303 -23.57 10.99 -13.77
C ASN A 303 -23.63 9.48 -13.97
N ALA A 304 -24.70 9.00 -14.62
CA ALA A 304 -24.93 7.58 -14.82
C ALA A 304 -23.80 6.95 -15.65
N GLY A 305 -23.31 5.78 -15.23
CA GLY A 305 -22.20 5.10 -15.92
C GLY A 305 -20.81 5.64 -15.57
N SER A 306 -20.70 6.65 -14.69
CA SER A 306 -19.42 7.09 -14.14
C SER A 306 -19.12 6.44 -12.78
N LEU A 307 -17.84 6.21 -12.50
CA LEU A 307 -17.34 5.65 -11.26
C LEU A 307 -16.23 6.55 -10.69
N ALA A 308 -16.43 7.06 -9.48
CA ALA A 308 -15.45 7.85 -8.76
C ALA A 308 -14.57 6.92 -7.89
N MET A 309 -13.28 6.85 -8.19
CA MET A 309 -12.33 5.89 -7.61
C MET A 309 -11.16 6.57 -6.90
N THR A 310 -10.57 5.91 -5.89
CA THR A 310 -9.35 6.39 -5.22
C THR A 310 -8.26 5.34 -5.24
N ALA A 311 -7.00 5.77 -5.17
CA ALA A 311 -5.85 4.85 -5.13
C ALA A 311 -5.86 3.91 -3.89
N LEU A 312 -6.58 4.29 -2.83
CA LEU A 312 -6.68 3.51 -1.59
C LEU A 312 -7.79 2.44 -1.65
N GLY A 313 -8.92 2.77 -2.28
CA GLY A 313 -10.13 1.94 -2.27
C GLY A 313 -10.05 0.68 -3.12
N SER A 314 -11.12 -0.11 -3.09
CA SER A 314 -11.26 -1.31 -3.92
C SER A 314 -11.11 -0.98 -5.41
N PRO A 315 -10.41 -1.82 -6.19
CA PRO A 315 -10.36 -1.67 -7.64
C PRO A 315 -11.63 -2.13 -8.36
N LEU A 316 -12.52 -2.86 -7.66
CA LEU A 316 -13.67 -3.52 -8.29
C LEU A 316 -14.88 -2.58 -8.39
N GLU A 317 -15.53 -2.57 -9.56
CA GLU A 317 -16.81 -1.88 -9.72
C GLU A 317 -17.92 -2.51 -8.86
N SER A 318 -17.87 -3.84 -8.65
CA SER A 318 -18.84 -4.58 -7.84
C SER A 318 -18.86 -4.20 -6.36
N ASP A 319 -17.79 -3.57 -5.86
CA ASP A 319 -17.70 -3.05 -4.49
C ASP A 319 -18.26 -1.63 -4.33
N ALA A 320 -18.68 -1.00 -5.42
CA ALA A 320 -19.10 0.39 -5.43
C ALA A 320 -20.34 0.65 -4.56
N ILE A 321 -20.32 1.80 -3.87
CA ILE A 321 -21.48 2.30 -3.13
C ILE A 321 -22.32 3.23 -4.01
N ASN A 322 -23.61 3.31 -3.70
CA ASN A 322 -24.54 4.20 -4.38
C ASN A 322 -24.15 5.68 -4.18
N PHE A 323 -24.42 6.51 -5.20
CA PHE A 323 -24.40 7.95 -5.06
C PHE A 323 -25.24 8.39 -3.84
N PRO A 324 -24.76 9.35 -3.02
CA PRO A 324 -25.50 9.80 -1.84
C PRO A 324 -26.67 10.71 -2.22
N CYS A 325 -27.81 10.13 -2.60
CA CYS A 325 -29.00 10.86 -3.07
C CYS A 325 -29.62 11.84 -2.06
N HIS A 326 -29.19 11.82 -0.79
CA HIS A 326 -29.62 12.78 0.22
C HIS A 326 -28.85 14.11 0.16
N ILE A 327 -27.77 14.18 -0.63
CA ILE A 327 -27.00 15.39 -0.89
C ILE A 327 -27.40 15.90 -2.28
N ASP A 328 -28.19 16.97 -2.32
CA ASP A 328 -28.71 17.56 -3.57
C ASP A 328 -28.03 18.89 -3.88
N THR A 329 -27.32 18.95 -5.01
CA THR A 329 -26.57 20.13 -5.43
C THR A 329 -26.51 20.23 -6.96
N LEU A 330 -26.33 21.44 -7.48
CA LEU A 330 -26.12 21.68 -8.91
C LEU A 330 -24.73 21.15 -9.33
N GLY A 331 -24.67 20.31 -10.35
CA GLY A 331 -23.44 19.70 -10.87
C GLY A 331 -23.17 20.00 -12.34
N TYR A 332 -21.92 20.27 -12.69
CA TYR A 332 -21.44 20.43 -14.08
C TYR A 332 -20.47 19.31 -14.42
N VAL A 333 -20.89 18.41 -15.32
CA VAL A 333 -20.12 17.21 -15.74
C VAL A 333 -18.85 17.57 -16.51
N GLU A 334 -18.87 18.68 -17.25
CA GLU A 334 -17.73 19.15 -18.02
C GLU A 334 -16.80 20.03 -17.16
N PRO A 335 -15.49 19.74 -17.14
CA PRO A 335 -14.52 20.63 -16.52
C PRO A 335 -14.51 22.00 -17.18
N ARG A 336 -14.35 23.06 -16.37
CA ARG A 336 -14.08 24.40 -16.91
C ARG A 336 -12.61 24.50 -17.27
N LYS A 337 -12.26 24.19 -18.52
CA LYS A 337 -10.91 24.41 -19.05
C LYS A 337 -10.49 25.86 -18.80
N ARG A 338 -9.26 26.08 -18.32
CA ARG A 338 -8.68 27.43 -18.29
C ARG A 338 -8.64 27.94 -19.73
N GLY A 339 -9.56 28.83 -20.08
CA GLY A 339 -9.55 29.48 -21.38
C GLY A 339 -8.20 30.17 -21.56
N VAL A 340 -7.44 29.75 -22.56
CA VAL A 340 -6.41 30.61 -23.14
C VAL A 340 -7.17 31.84 -23.61
N LYS A 341 -7.00 32.96 -22.89
CA LYS A 341 -7.35 34.25 -23.48
C LYS A 341 -6.43 34.39 -24.67
N ASP A 342 -6.97 34.16 -25.87
CA ASP A 342 -6.47 34.82 -27.05
C ASP A 342 -6.48 36.32 -26.72
N ASN A 343 -5.32 36.86 -26.37
CA ASN A 343 -5.04 38.27 -26.58
C ASN A 343 -4.96 38.44 -28.10
N GLY A 344 -6.13 38.40 -28.74
CA GLY A 344 -6.32 39.01 -30.04
C GLY A 344 -6.19 40.50 -29.83
N ASP A 345 -4.96 41.01 -29.91
CA ASP A 345 -4.74 42.42 -30.18
C ASP A 345 -5.28 42.69 -31.57
N SER A 346 -6.48 43.25 -31.55
CA SER A 346 -7.18 43.84 -32.66
C SER A 346 -6.50 45.16 -33.06
N SER A 347 -6.10 45.20 -34.34
CA SER A 347 -5.93 46.39 -35.23
C SER A 347 -4.73 47.31 -35.03
#